data_AF-A0A4Y2GKM7-F1
#
_entry.id   AF-A0A4Y2GKM7-F1
#
_cell.length_a   1.000
_cell.length_b   1.000
_cell.length_c   1.000
_cell.angle_alpha   90.00
_cell.angle_beta   90.00
_cell.angle_gamma   90.00
#
_symmetry.space_group_name_H-M   'P 1'
#
loop_
_entity.id
_entity.type
_entity.pdbx_description
1 polymer ?
#
loop_
_entity_poly.entity_id
_entity_poly.type
_entity_poly.pdbx_seq_one_letter_code
_entity_poly.pdbx_strand_id
1 'polypeptide(L)'
;MEITAGKRCYAKSAVILLAFVNLQPSNPTLIKTCLRFAAEKFRKRQQSCIVTFDQPLFIKAMDIVSQADEIDELSKVIVRLGGFHLLMSYMGAVGKIMGGSGLEEM
;
A
#
# COMPACT_ATOMS: atom_id res chain seq x y z
N MET A 1 22.13 36.85 0.79
CA MET A 1 21.08 36.24 -0.04
C MET A 1 20.04 35.67 0.91
N GLU A 2 18.99 36.44 1.21
CA GLU A 2 17.90 36.00 2.09
C GLU A 2 17.08 34.94 1.37
N ILE A 3 17.03 33.73 1.91
CA ILE A 3 16.10 32.71 1.45
C ILE A 3 14.77 33.00 2.17
N THR A 4 13.93 33.83 1.57
CA THR A 4 12.54 33.99 2.00
C THR A 4 11.80 32.68 1.73
N ALA A 5 11.78 31.79 2.73
CA ALA A 5 10.90 30.62 2.72
C ALA A 5 9.46 31.13 2.79
N GLY A 6 8.80 31.22 1.63
CA GLY A 6 7.38 31.57 1.56
C GLY A 6 6.58 30.70 2.53
N LYS A 7 5.73 31.32 3.36
CA LYS A 7 4.83 30.63 4.30
C LYS A 7 4.01 29.57 3.55
N ARG A 8 4.48 28.33 3.55
CA ARG A 8 3.68 27.18 3.10
C ARG A 8 2.70 26.86 4.23
N CYS A 9 1.41 27.04 3.97
CA CYS A 9 0.36 26.54 4.86
C CYS A 9 0.32 25.01 4.75
N TYR A 10 0.63 24.31 5.83
CA TYR A 10 0.47 22.86 5.94
C TYR A 10 -0.86 22.55 6.62
N ALA A 11 -1.62 21.60 6.08
CA ALA A 11 -2.79 21.05 6.74
C ALA A 11 -2.36 20.01 7.79
N LYS A 12 -3.01 19.99 8.95
CA LYS A 12 -2.76 19.00 10.00
C LYS A 12 -3.29 17.64 9.57
N SER A 13 -2.44 16.61 9.59
CA SER A 13 -2.86 15.22 9.36
C SER A 13 -3.40 14.58 10.65
N ALA A 14 -4.17 13.50 10.49
CA ALA A 14 -4.68 12.72 11.61
C ALA A 14 -4.40 11.24 11.39
N VAL A 15 -3.96 10.55 12.45
CA VAL A 15 -3.87 9.08 12.49
C VAL A 15 -5.12 8.57 13.16
N ILE A 16 -5.87 7.72 12.47
CA ILE A 16 -7.13 7.18 12.96
C ILE A 16 -7.08 5.67 12.85
N LEU A 17 -7.32 4.99 13.96
CA LEU A 17 -7.51 3.56 13.97
C LEU A 17 -8.87 3.24 13.34
N LEU A 18 -8.85 2.46 12.26
CA LEU A 18 -10.07 1.94 11.66
C LEU A 18 -10.56 0.72 12.44
N ALA A 19 -11.88 0.51 12.43
CA ALA A 19 -12.47 -0.69 13.04
C ALA A 19 -11.93 -1.96 12.36
N PHE A 20 -11.74 -3.00 13.16
CA PHE A 20 -11.29 -4.30 12.66
C PHE A 20 -12.35 -4.95 11.77
N VAL A 21 -11.92 -5.53 10.64
CA VAL A 21 -12.74 -6.42 9.83
C VAL A 21 -12.66 -7.81 10.44
N ASN A 22 -13.69 -8.20 11.18
CA ASN A 22 -13.71 -9.45 11.94
C ASN A 22 -14.23 -10.63 11.09
N LEU A 23 -13.49 -11.00 10.05
CA LEU A 23 -13.75 -12.20 9.25
C LEU A 23 -12.68 -13.26 9.56
N GLN A 24 -13.04 -14.54 9.40
CA GLN A 24 -12.07 -15.62 9.56
C GLN A 24 -10.91 -15.47 8.55
N PRO A 25 -9.64 -15.72 8.96
CA PRO A 25 -8.49 -15.62 8.05
C PRO A 25 -8.58 -16.54 6.83
N SER A 26 -9.25 -17.68 6.98
CA SER A 26 -9.53 -18.65 5.91
C SER A 26 -10.58 -18.18 4.90
N ASN A 27 -11.28 -17.07 5.18
CA ASN A 27 -12.31 -16.56 4.30
C ASN A 27 -11.67 -15.97 3.03
N PRO A 28 -11.94 -16.52 1.84
CA PRO A 28 -11.33 -16.05 0.59
C PRO A 28 -11.74 -14.62 0.21
N THR A 29 -12.82 -14.09 0.80
CA THR A 29 -13.33 -12.74 0.55
C THR A 29 -12.80 -11.68 1.52
N LEU A 30 -12.00 -12.08 2.52
CA LEU A 30 -11.47 -11.18 3.56
C LEU A 30 -10.81 -9.94 2.95
N ILE A 31 -9.88 -10.14 2.00
CA ILE A 31 -9.11 -9.05 1.38
C ILE A 31 -10.03 -8.11 0.62
N LYS A 32 -10.98 -8.65 -0.16
CA LYS A 32 -11.96 -7.85 -0.91
C LYS A 32 -12.84 -7.01 0.03
N THR A 33 -13.27 -7.60 1.14
CA THR A 33 -14.08 -6.89 2.17
C THR A 33 -13.27 -5.78 2.83
N CYS A 34 -12.00 -6.03 3.19
CA CYS A 34 -11.10 -5.02 3.74
C CYS A 34 -10.89 -3.85 2.76
N LEU A 35 -10.64 -4.14 1.48
CA LEU A 35 -10.48 -3.12 0.45
C LEU A 35 -11.74 -2.26 0.28
N ARG A 36 -12.94 -2.88 0.22
CA ARG A 36 -14.20 -2.13 0.14
C ARG A 36 -14.43 -1.27 1.37
N PHE A 37 -14.18 -1.81 2.56
CA PHE A 37 -14.33 -1.06 3.80
C PHE A 37 -13.41 0.18 3.81
N ALA A 38 -12.15 0.03 3.38
CA ALA A 38 -11.23 1.15 3.24
C ALA A 38 -11.74 2.15 2.19
N ALA A 39 -12.10 1.70 0.99
CA ALA A 39 -12.60 2.56 -0.08
C ALA A 39 -13.82 3.40 0.36
N GLU A 40 -14.79 2.80 1.05
CA GLU A 40 -15.96 3.50 1.55
C GLU A 40 -15.63 4.60 2.58
N LYS A 41 -14.66 4.36 3.46
CA LYS A 41 -14.24 5.34 4.47
C LYS A 41 -13.53 6.53 3.84
N PHE A 42 -12.74 6.30 2.80
CA PHE A 42 -12.01 7.34 2.08
C PHE A 42 -12.89 8.09 1.08
N ARG A 43 -13.88 7.43 0.48
CA ARG A 43 -14.91 8.07 -0.37
C ARG A 43 -15.65 9.17 0.38
N LYS A 44 -16.06 8.92 1.63
CA LYS A 44 -16.73 9.92 2.48
C LYS A 44 -15.86 11.17 2.76
N ARG A 45 -14.55 11.09 2.51
CA ARG A 45 -13.58 12.18 2.73
C ARG A 45 -13.07 12.80 1.43
N GLN A 46 -13.53 12.31 0.27
CA GLN A 46 -13.00 12.67 -1.05
C GLN A 46 -11.47 12.56 -1.14
N GLN A 47 -10.90 11.51 -0.53
CA GLN A 47 -9.46 11.25 -0.52
C GLN A 47 -9.13 9.98 -1.31
N SER A 48 -7.96 9.96 -1.93
CA SER A 48 -7.40 8.73 -2.52
C SER A 48 -7.21 7.67 -1.44
N CYS A 49 -7.70 6.46 -1.69
CA CYS A 49 -7.52 5.33 -0.78
C CYS A 49 -6.22 4.61 -1.12
N ILE A 50 -5.22 4.70 -0.24
CA ILE A 50 -3.97 3.96 -0.36
C ILE A 50 -3.96 2.88 0.71
N VAL A 51 -3.81 1.63 0.30
CA VAL A 51 -3.77 0.48 1.20
C VAL A 51 -2.41 -0.21 1.08
N THR A 52 -1.77 -0.44 2.22
CA THR A 52 -0.49 -1.17 2.29
C THR A 52 -0.72 -2.57 2.84
N PHE A 53 -0.11 -3.57 2.20
CA PHE A 53 -0.17 -4.96 2.63
C PHE A 53 1.21 -5.61 2.61
N ASP A 54 1.38 -6.65 3.43
CA ASP A 54 2.50 -7.57 3.35
C ASP A 54 2.47 -8.34 2.01
N GLN A 55 3.60 -8.91 1.60
CA GLN A 55 3.79 -9.40 0.23
C GLN A 55 2.70 -10.37 -0.27
N PRO A 56 2.26 -11.41 0.47
CA PRO A 56 1.22 -12.32 -0.02
C PRO A 56 -0.13 -11.62 -0.20
N LEU A 57 -0.49 -10.75 0.75
CA LEU A 57 -1.73 -10.00 0.73
C LEU A 57 -1.71 -8.91 -0.34
N PHE A 58 -0.56 -8.30 -0.60
CA PHE A 58 -0.34 -7.35 -1.69
C PHE A 58 -0.65 -7.98 -3.04
N ILE A 59 -0.11 -9.15 -3.33
CA ILE A 59 -0.35 -9.86 -4.60
C ILE A 59 -1.84 -10.11 -4.78
N LYS A 60 -2.51 -10.60 -3.74
CA LYS A 60 -3.94 -10.90 -3.84
C LYS A 60 -4.82 -9.65 -3.92
N ALA A 61 -4.44 -8.57 -3.24
CA ALA A 61 -5.13 -7.29 -3.34
C ALA A 61 -4.97 -6.66 -4.73
N MET A 62 -3.78 -6.76 -5.34
CA MET A 62 -3.53 -6.31 -6.71
C MET A 62 -4.41 -7.07 -7.71
N ASP A 63 -4.51 -8.39 -7.59
CA ASP A 63 -5.37 -9.25 -8.42
C ASP A 63 -6.85 -8.87 -8.30
N ILE A 64 -7.32 -8.55 -7.10
CA ILE A 64 -8.70 -8.11 -6.87
C ILE A 64 -8.97 -6.74 -7.50
N VAL A 65 -8.04 -5.78 -7.35
CA VAL A 65 -8.19 -4.42 -7.86
C VAL A 65 -8.06 -4.38 -9.38
N SER A 66 -7.18 -5.17 -9.99
CA SER A 66 -7.00 -5.22 -11.44
C SER A 66 -8.20 -5.84 -12.19
N GLN A 67 -8.99 -6.66 -11.51
CA GLN A 67 -10.22 -7.26 -12.04
C GLN A 67 -11.48 -6.42 -11.78
N ALA A 68 -11.36 -5.28 -11.08
CA ALA A 68 -12.51 -4.42 -10.80
C ALA A 68 -12.90 -3.59 -12.03
N ASP A 69 -14.20 -3.48 -12.30
CA ASP A 69 -14.72 -2.57 -13.34
C ASP A 69 -14.33 -1.12 -13.06
N GLU A 70 -14.14 -0.30 -14.09
CA GLU A 70 -13.77 1.12 -13.95
C GLU A 70 -14.79 1.94 -13.11
N ILE A 71 -16.04 1.50 -13.12
CA ILE A 71 -17.14 2.13 -12.36
C ILE A 71 -17.09 1.70 -10.88
N ASP A 72 -16.43 0.58 -10.56
CA ASP A 72 -16.30 0.10 -9.19
C ASP A 72 -15.32 0.98 -8.40
N GLU A 73 -15.68 1.31 -7.17
CA GLU A 73 -14.83 2.07 -6.24
C GLU A 73 -13.49 1.37 -5.95
N LEU A 74 -13.44 0.04 -6.08
CA LEU A 74 -12.20 -0.73 -5.95
C LEU A 74 -11.14 -0.32 -7.00
N SER A 75 -11.54 0.09 -8.21
CA SER A 75 -10.62 0.54 -9.26
C SER A 75 -9.82 1.79 -8.86
N LYS A 76 -10.34 2.57 -7.89
CA LYS A 76 -9.72 3.81 -7.39
C LYS A 76 -8.77 3.55 -6.22
N VAL A 77 -8.69 2.31 -5.72
CA VAL A 77 -7.82 1.96 -4.59
C VAL A 77 -6.40 1.73 -5.09
N ILE A 78 -5.44 2.42 -4.49
CA ILE A 78 -4.01 2.26 -4.77
C ILE A 78 -3.44 1.25 -3.77
N VAL A 79 -3.09 0.07 -4.24
CA VAL A 79 -2.46 -0.98 -3.42
C VAL A 79 -0.94 -0.80 -3.45
N ARG A 80 -0.30 -0.82 -2.27
CA ARG A 80 1.16 -0.68 -2.12
C ARG A 80 1.74 -1.82 -1.31
N LEU A 81 2.93 -2.28 -1.68
CA LEU A 81 3.70 -3.23 -0.89
C LEU A 81 4.15 -2.55 0.41
N GLY A 82 4.01 -3.24 1.55
CA GLY A 82 4.45 -2.77 2.85
C GLY A 82 5.94 -2.38 2.82
N GLY A 83 6.29 -1.27 3.48
CA GLY A 83 7.63 -0.68 3.35
C GLY A 83 8.77 -1.61 3.74
N PHE A 84 8.56 -2.46 4.76
CA PHE A 84 9.53 -3.48 5.14
C PHE A 84 9.73 -4.53 4.04
N HIS A 85 8.64 -5.11 3.53
CA HIS A 85 8.70 -6.08 2.43
C HIS A 85 9.30 -5.49 1.15
N LEU A 86 9.04 -4.21 0.87
CA LEU A 86 9.65 -3.50 -0.25
C LEU A 86 11.17 -3.39 -0.08
N LEU A 87 11.63 -2.97 1.12
CA LEU A 87 13.06 -2.87 1.41
C LEU A 87 13.75 -4.23 1.31
N MET A 88 13.16 -5.26 1.92
CA MET A 88 13.69 -6.63 1.86
C MET A 88 13.76 -7.16 0.42
N SER A 89 12.71 -6.90 -0.38
CA SER A 89 12.67 -7.28 -1.79
C SER A 89 13.74 -6.55 -2.61
N TYR A 90 13.94 -5.25 -2.34
CA TYR A 90 14.97 -4.45 -2.99
C TYR A 90 16.38 -4.96 -2.66
N MET A 91 16.68 -5.19 -1.38
CA MET A 91 17.97 -5.73 -0.95
C MET A 91 18.24 -7.11 -1.55
N GLY A 92 17.22 -7.98 -1.60
CA GLY A 92 17.32 -9.28 -2.25
C GLY A 92 17.61 -9.17 -3.76
N ALA A 93 16.96 -8.22 -4.45
CA ALA A 93 17.21 -7.96 -5.88
C ALA A 93 18.64 -7.44 -6.12
N VAL A 94 19.13 -6.53 -5.27
CA VAL A 94 20.52 -6.04 -5.31
C VAL A 94 21.48 -7.22 -5.15
N GLY A 95 21.32 -8.04 -4.10
CA GLY A 95 22.15 -9.23 -3.89
C GLY A 95 22.11 -10.19 -5.08
N LYS A 96 20.94 -10.40 -5.69
CA LYS A 96 20.79 -11.25 -6.87
C LYS A 96 21.55 -10.71 -8.08
N ILE A 97 21.50 -9.41 -8.34
CA ILE A 97 22.22 -8.75 -9.45
C ILE A 97 23.73 -8.77 -9.20
N MET A 98 24.14 -8.60 -7.94
CA MET A 98 25.54 -8.61 -7.54
C MET A 98 26.13 -10.01 -7.39
N GLY A 99 25.35 -11.07 -7.59
CA GLY A 99 25.84 -12.44 -7.57
C GLY A 99 26.97 -12.64 -8.59
N GLY A 100 28.11 -13.16 -8.14
CA GLY A 100 29.30 -13.34 -8.98
C GLY A 100 30.15 -12.07 -9.19
N SER A 101 29.89 -10.99 -8.46
CA SER A 101 30.72 -9.76 -8.50
C SER A 101 32.01 -9.84 -7.65
N GLY A 102 32.26 -10.98 -6.99
CA GLY A 102 33.35 -11.12 -6.02
C GLY A 102 33.06 -10.45 -4.66
N LEU A 103 31.93 -9.74 -4.52
CA LEU A 103 31.51 -9.11 -3.26
C LEU A 103 31.19 -10.15 -2.17
N GLU A 104 30.90 -11.39 -2.56
CA GLU A 104 30.67 -12.52 -1.64
C GLU A 104 31.99 -13.04 -1.02
N GLU A 105 33.14 -12.68 -1.60
CA GLU A 105 34.47 -13.20 -1.25
C GLU A 105 35.35 -12.19 -0.49
N MET A 106 34.81 -10.98 -0.25
CA MET A 106 35.49 -9.86 0.40
C MET A 106 35.12 -9.76 1.88
#